data_AF-A0A6L7WR68-F1
#
_entry.id   AF-A0A6L7WR68-F1
#
_cell.length_a   1.000
_cell.length_b   1.000
_cell.length_c   1.000
_cell.angle_alpha   90.00
_cell.angle_beta   90.00
_cell.angle_gamma   90.00
#
_symmetry.space_group_name_H-M   'P 1'
#
loop_
_entity.id
_entity.type
_entity.pdbx_description
1 polymer ?
#
loop_
_entity_poly.entity_id
_entity_poly.type
_entity_poly.pdbx_seq_one_letter_code
_entity_poly.pdbx_strand_id
1 'polypeptide(L)'
;MAEFPLLPIPTPVPDQRPAGPRGASDLRLPTRARQGERLQPVFQRLRDVFDGDHDPVTLRDDPAGIAPERAIVLEVAGAIADFQGAAQRIPGLEYLGDEEAEFEPDTDFAVRDTRRGRDGQVRDDKPVVGRLYLAMPDTRALRELLRLWDRYQAGERAGRGFGPWFDLFDRLRQLRAWGPLDRVPESTIEWLADELEARTDPARVEIELWSYQSTDRQQQSSVRFEQAVRAVGGEFLHRASIPEIAYEAALVNLPAAEVLRLQQRDQSPLTVCDDVMLVRPQSTAQFPTAVDTLGAGGTVEPAPTAGTPRLRLLVEQTLGHRTKVAPGGREEARQPAIGIGQPLLECVKPHARHRRSLGFSATEAFACQVQPVCRGHAHMHKGLPHPHVVGLNKIGSGNTGKEIRRGR
;
A
#
# COMPACT_ATOMS: atom_id res chain seq x y z
N MET A 1 -22.08 -14.32 -28.86
CA MET A 1 -21.15 -13.42 -28.15
C MET A 1 -21.90 -12.94 -26.93
N ALA A 2 -21.35 -13.11 -25.72
CA ALA A 2 -21.99 -12.59 -24.52
C ALA A 2 -21.92 -11.05 -24.58
N GLU A 3 -23.07 -10.40 -24.69
CA GLU A 3 -23.16 -8.94 -24.56
C GLU A 3 -22.94 -8.59 -23.08
N PHE A 4 -21.88 -7.83 -22.80
CA PHE A 4 -21.64 -7.31 -21.46
C PHE A 4 -22.62 -6.17 -21.19
N PRO A 5 -23.19 -6.07 -19.97
CA PRO A 5 -24.07 -4.97 -19.63
C PRO A 5 -23.34 -3.63 -19.80
N LEU A 6 -23.97 -2.69 -20.51
CA LEU A 6 -23.46 -1.34 -20.66
C LEU A 6 -23.53 -0.63 -19.31
N LEU A 7 -22.39 -0.19 -18.79
CA LEU A 7 -22.32 0.71 -17.64
C LEU A 7 -22.69 2.12 -18.10
N PRO A 8 -23.84 2.69 -17.68
CA PRO A 8 -24.17 4.07 -17.99
C PRO A 8 -23.21 4.98 -17.21
N ILE A 9 -22.19 5.50 -17.90
CA ILE A 9 -21.31 6.52 -17.34
C ILE A 9 -22.10 7.83 -17.34
N PRO A 10 -22.23 8.54 -16.19
CA PRO A 10 -22.93 9.82 -16.16
C PRO A 10 -22.25 10.81 -17.10
N THR A 11 -23.03 11.70 -17.71
CA THR A 11 -22.50 12.76 -18.57
C THR A 11 -21.49 13.58 -17.76
N PRO A 12 -20.24 13.71 -18.22
CA PRO A 12 -19.21 14.43 -17.48
C PRO A 12 -19.64 15.88 -17.24
N VAL A 13 -19.60 16.30 -15.98
CA VAL A 13 -19.88 17.68 -15.59
C VAL A 13 -18.54 18.44 -15.57
N PRO A 14 -18.47 19.67 -16.08
CA PRO A 14 -17.28 20.50 -15.92
C PRO A 14 -16.99 20.68 -14.42
N ASP A 15 -15.88 20.10 -13.97
CA ASP A 15 -15.36 20.33 -12.62
C ASP A 15 -14.25 21.40 -12.68
N GLN A 16 -14.09 22.16 -11.60
CA GLN A 16 -12.99 23.11 -11.51
C GLN A 16 -11.70 22.33 -11.40
N ARG A 17 -10.76 22.59 -12.33
CA ARG A 17 -9.42 22.03 -12.23
C ARG A 17 -8.85 22.40 -10.86
N PRO A 18 -8.41 21.43 -10.04
CA PRO A 18 -7.80 21.71 -8.75
C PRO A 18 -6.67 22.72 -8.94
N ALA A 19 -6.58 23.68 -8.02
CA ALA A 19 -5.49 24.64 -8.03
C ALA A 19 -4.15 23.88 -8.04
N GLY A 20 -3.21 24.32 -8.87
CA GLY A 20 -1.88 23.73 -8.90
C GLY A 20 -1.20 23.81 -7.52
N PRO A 21 -0.14 23.02 -7.28
CA PRO A 21 0.55 23.02 -6.01
C PRO A 21 0.95 24.44 -5.61
N ARG A 22 0.58 24.86 -4.39
CA ARG A 22 1.07 26.14 -3.85
C ARG A 22 2.59 26.05 -3.69
N GLY A 23 3.28 27.13 -4.08
CA GLY A 23 4.73 27.19 -3.95
C GLY A 23 5.16 27.31 -2.49
N ALA A 24 6.39 26.90 -2.16
CA ALA A 24 6.97 27.11 -0.83
C ALA A 24 6.97 28.58 -0.38
N SER A 25 6.98 29.51 -1.35
CA SER A 25 6.90 30.96 -1.11
C SER A 25 5.61 31.40 -0.42
N ASP A 26 4.54 30.63 -0.58
CA ASP A 26 3.21 31.00 -0.07
C ASP A 26 2.99 30.48 1.36
N LEU A 27 3.97 29.76 1.91
CA LEU A 27 3.91 29.15 3.22
C LEU A 27 4.92 29.80 4.18
N ARG A 28 4.51 29.97 5.43
CA ARG A 28 5.45 30.02 6.55
C ARG A 28 5.91 28.60 6.80
N LEU A 29 7.21 28.41 6.88
CA LEU A 29 7.85 27.13 7.17
C LEU A 29 8.79 27.32 8.38
N PRO A 30 9.02 26.26 9.17
CA PRO A 30 10.03 26.30 10.23
C PRO A 30 11.43 26.52 9.67
N THR A 31 12.33 27.04 10.50
CA THR A 31 13.76 27.05 10.18
C THR A 31 14.32 25.63 10.27
N ARG A 32 15.48 25.36 9.66
CA ARG A 32 16.18 24.08 9.80
C ARG A 32 16.41 23.66 11.25
N ALA A 33 16.85 24.60 12.10
CA ALA A 33 17.07 24.34 13.52
C ALA A 33 15.75 23.92 14.20
N ARG A 34 14.65 24.61 13.89
CA ARG A 34 13.32 24.26 14.38
C ARG A 34 12.84 22.91 13.84
N GLN A 35 13.14 22.57 12.58
CA GLN A 35 12.90 21.21 12.06
C GLN A 35 13.70 20.15 12.83
N GLY A 36 14.95 20.46 13.17
CA GLY A 36 15.78 19.66 14.06
C GLY A 36 15.04 19.36 15.35
N GLU A 37 14.64 20.39 16.11
CA GLU A 37 13.91 20.22 17.38
C GLU A 37 12.65 19.36 17.24
N ARG A 38 11.83 19.61 16.20
CA ARG A 38 10.52 18.95 16.00
C ARG A 38 10.66 17.48 15.62
N LEU A 39 11.60 17.16 14.75
CA LEU A 39 11.72 15.82 14.15
C LEU A 39 12.81 14.97 14.81
N GLN A 40 13.68 15.56 15.63
CA GLN A 40 14.75 14.83 16.34
C GLN A 40 14.24 13.61 17.10
N PRO A 41 13.10 13.62 17.81
CA PRO A 41 12.65 12.41 18.52
C PRO A 41 12.46 11.19 17.60
N VAL A 42 11.92 11.40 16.40
CA VAL A 42 11.70 10.32 15.42
C VAL A 42 13.02 9.80 14.87
N PHE A 43 13.92 10.70 14.46
CA PHE A 43 15.22 10.31 13.92
C PHE A 43 16.18 9.75 14.99
N GLN A 44 16.10 10.23 16.23
CA GLN A 44 16.89 9.68 17.34
C GLN A 44 16.52 8.23 17.60
N ARG A 45 15.23 7.91 17.64
CA ARG A 45 14.76 6.54 17.84
C ARG A 45 15.27 5.59 16.75
N LEU A 46 15.26 6.03 15.50
CA LEU A 46 15.84 5.27 14.39
C LEU A 46 17.36 5.09 14.58
N ARG A 47 18.06 6.14 15.01
CA ARG A 47 19.50 6.10 15.30
C ARG A 47 19.84 5.10 16.40
N ASP A 48 19.12 5.13 17.51
CA ASP A 48 19.37 4.29 18.68
C ASP A 48 19.36 2.79 18.35
N VAL A 49 18.51 2.36 17.40
CA VAL A 49 18.49 0.94 16.98
C VAL A 49 19.65 0.59 16.05
N PHE A 50 20.12 1.52 15.22
CA PHE A 50 21.24 1.26 14.32
C PHE A 50 22.62 1.41 14.96
N ASP A 51 22.72 2.23 16.02
CA ASP A 51 23.95 2.49 16.76
C ASP A 51 24.17 1.45 17.89
N GLY A 52 23.12 0.78 18.35
CA GLY A 52 23.23 -0.37 19.25
C GLY A 52 23.56 -1.68 18.52
N ASP A 53 23.99 -2.71 19.26
CA ASP A 53 24.09 -4.10 18.79
C ASP A 53 22.70 -4.76 18.59
N HIS A 54 21.66 -3.94 18.38
CA HIS A 54 20.29 -4.39 18.23
C HIS A 54 20.04 -4.83 16.79
N ASP A 55 19.35 -5.96 16.63
CA ASP A 55 18.88 -6.40 15.33
C ASP A 55 17.82 -5.39 14.83
N PRO A 56 17.96 -4.80 13.62
CA PRO A 56 16.93 -3.92 13.05
C PRO A 56 15.52 -4.52 13.01
N VAL A 57 15.39 -5.84 13.09
CA VAL A 57 14.10 -6.54 13.27
C VAL A 57 13.37 -6.09 14.54
N THR A 58 14.06 -5.73 15.62
CA THR A 58 13.42 -5.27 16.88
C THR A 58 12.68 -3.94 16.72
N LEU A 59 12.92 -3.17 15.65
CA LEU A 59 12.09 -1.99 15.32
C LEU A 59 10.61 -2.37 15.13
N ARG A 60 10.33 -3.61 14.74
CA ARG A 60 8.98 -4.09 14.49
C ARG A 60 8.19 -4.36 15.76
N ASP A 61 8.86 -4.49 16.92
CA ASP A 61 8.22 -4.77 18.22
C ASP A 61 7.33 -3.61 18.69
N ASP A 62 7.64 -2.38 18.29
CA ASP A 62 6.74 -1.24 18.45
C ASP A 62 5.85 -1.11 17.22
N PRO A 63 4.54 -1.42 17.28
CA PRO A 63 3.64 -1.33 16.13
C PRO A 63 3.40 0.11 15.64
N ALA A 64 3.64 1.12 16.48
CA ALA A 64 3.52 2.53 16.11
C ALA A 64 4.85 3.11 15.58
N GLY A 65 5.95 2.38 15.73
CA GLY A 65 7.29 2.80 15.32
C GLY A 65 7.53 2.64 13.82
N ILE A 66 8.51 3.39 13.29
CA ILE A 66 9.02 3.17 11.94
C ILE A 66 9.91 1.94 11.96
N ALA A 67 9.70 1.02 11.03
CA ALA A 67 10.45 -0.22 10.95
C ALA A 67 10.68 -0.64 9.49
N PRO A 68 11.67 -1.53 9.23
CA PRO A 68 11.83 -2.13 7.93
C PRO A 68 10.55 -2.87 7.50
N GLU A 69 10.23 -2.80 6.21
CA GLU A 69 9.06 -3.42 5.58
C GLU A 69 7.71 -2.94 6.13
N ARG A 70 7.68 -1.82 6.85
CA ARG A 70 6.46 -1.14 7.30
C ARG A 70 6.29 0.15 6.52
N ALA A 71 5.10 0.37 5.94
CA ALA A 71 4.82 1.61 5.24
C ALA A 71 5.02 2.83 6.17
N ILE A 72 5.62 3.89 5.64
CA ILE A 72 5.83 5.18 6.31
C ILE A 72 5.07 6.27 5.57
N VAL A 73 4.64 7.27 6.32
CA VAL A 73 3.97 8.47 5.83
C VAL A 73 4.88 9.67 6.07
N LEU A 74 5.17 10.41 4.99
CA LEU A 74 5.79 11.72 5.06
C LEU A 74 4.70 12.77 4.81
N GLU A 75 4.29 13.45 5.87
CA GLU A 75 3.31 14.54 5.79
C GLU A 75 4.03 15.84 5.42
N VAL A 76 3.76 16.37 4.22
CA VAL A 76 4.51 17.50 3.67
C VAL A 76 3.58 18.68 3.44
N ALA A 77 3.96 19.86 3.93
CA ALA A 77 3.28 21.10 3.59
C ALA A 77 3.60 21.52 2.14
N GLY A 78 2.57 21.69 1.31
CA GLY A 78 2.71 21.78 -0.13
C GLY A 78 3.08 20.44 -0.78
N ALA A 79 3.66 20.50 -1.99
CA ALA A 79 4.11 19.31 -2.71
C ALA A 79 5.58 19.41 -3.12
N ILE A 80 6.23 18.26 -3.18
CA ILE A 80 7.57 18.07 -3.74
C ILE A 80 7.41 17.60 -5.19
N ALA A 81 8.04 18.33 -6.10
CA ALA A 81 8.02 17.99 -7.51
C ALA A 81 8.79 16.68 -7.75
N ASP A 82 8.16 15.75 -8.48
CA ASP A 82 8.75 14.46 -8.85
C ASP A 82 9.30 13.66 -7.64
N PHE A 83 8.52 13.61 -6.55
CA PHE A 83 8.96 12.90 -5.35
C PHE A 83 9.14 11.40 -5.60
N GLN A 84 8.33 10.78 -6.46
CA GLN A 84 8.53 9.39 -6.88
C GLN A 84 9.96 9.17 -7.43
N GLY A 85 10.43 10.04 -8.32
CA GLY A 85 11.80 9.98 -8.84
C GLY A 85 12.87 10.24 -7.76
N ALA A 86 12.56 11.02 -6.73
CA ALA A 86 13.44 11.22 -5.58
C ALA A 86 13.48 10.01 -4.63
N ALA A 87 12.35 9.34 -4.40
CA ALA A 87 12.25 8.14 -3.58
C ALA A 87 13.04 6.98 -4.21
N GLN A 88 12.92 6.79 -5.53
CA GLN A 88 13.66 5.77 -6.29
C GLN A 88 15.19 5.92 -6.24
N ARG A 89 15.70 7.09 -5.81
CA ARG A 89 17.15 7.28 -5.61
C ARG A 89 17.68 6.68 -4.32
N ILE A 90 16.81 6.34 -3.38
CA ILE A 90 17.18 5.64 -2.15
C ILE A 90 16.95 4.14 -2.42
N PRO A 91 18.02 3.34 -2.60
CA PRO A 91 17.85 1.90 -2.79
C PRO A 91 17.21 1.29 -1.55
N GLY A 92 16.17 0.47 -1.77
CA GLY A 92 15.39 -0.15 -0.70
C GLY A 92 14.20 0.70 -0.21
N LEU A 93 13.97 1.89 -0.77
CA LEU A 93 12.78 2.70 -0.50
C LEU A 93 11.77 2.54 -1.63
N GLU A 94 10.76 1.71 -1.40
CA GLU A 94 9.68 1.49 -2.35
C GLU A 94 8.65 2.61 -2.25
N TYR A 95 8.31 3.24 -3.38
CA TYR A 95 7.28 4.27 -3.42
C TYR A 95 5.90 3.63 -3.58
N LEU A 96 5.00 3.89 -2.63
CA LEU A 96 3.66 3.30 -2.62
C LEU A 96 2.61 4.21 -3.24
N GLY A 97 2.80 5.53 -3.13
CA GLY A 97 1.85 6.49 -3.67
C GLY A 97 1.89 7.82 -2.97
N ASP A 98 0.93 8.68 -3.32
CA ASP A 98 0.71 9.95 -2.66
C ASP A 98 -0.76 10.32 -2.66
N GLU A 99 -1.13 11.14 -1.67
CA GLU A 99 -2.48 11.66 -1.50
C GLU A 99 -2.43 13.15 -1.17
N GLU A 100 -3.40 13.92 -1.66
CA GLU A 100 -3.55 15.31 -1.27
C GLU A 100 -4.09 15.38 0.16
N ALA A 101 -3.55 16.31 0.95
CA ALA A 101 -3.97 16.48 2.33
C ALA A 101 -4.16 17.97 2.64
N GLU A 102 -5.03 18.24 3.60
CA GLU A 102 -5.18 19.54 4.21
C GLU A 102 -4.83 19.44 5.69
N PHE A 103 -3.97 20.35 6.15
CA PHE A 103 -3.56 20.41 7.54
C PHE A 103 -4.04 21.71 8.18
N GLU A 104 -4.46 21.63 9.43
CA GLU A 104 -4.71 22.81 10.24
C GLU A 104 -3.42 23.64 10.36
N PRO A 105 -3.50 24.98 10.22
CA PRO A 105 -2.34 25.84 10.40
C PRO A 105 -1.86 25.80 11.85
N ASP A 106 -0.54 25.84 12.04
CA ASP A 106 0.12 25.83 13.34
C ASP A 106 1.28 26.83 13.37
N THR A 107 2.01 26.85 14.49
CA THR A 107 3.14 27.77 14.73
C THR A 107 4.29 27.67 13.72
N ASP A 108 4.47 26.50 13.10
CA ASP A 108 5.57 26.22 12.19
C ASP A 108 5.10 26.31 10.72
N PHE A 109 3.85 25.93 10.43
CA PHE A 109 3.28 25.90 9.09
C PHE A 109 1.96 26.66 9.03
N ALA A 110 1.94 27.70 8.19
CA ALA A 110 0.72 28.45 7.93
C ALA A 110 0.79 29.08 6.53
N VAL A 111 -0.36 29.42 5.94
CA VAL A 111 -0.39 30.16 4.69
C VAL A 111 0.00 31.62 4.97
N ARG A 112 0.93 32.18 4.20
CA ARG A 112 1.29 33.60 4.32
C ARG A 112 0.16 34.47 3.79
N ASP A 113 -0.06 35.61 4.44
CA ASP A 113 -1.01 36.60 3.94
C ASP A 113 -0.35 37.42 2.81
N THR A 114 -0.68 37.08 1.56
CA THR A 114 -0.19 37.77 0.37
C THR A 114 -1.02 38.99 -0.03
N ARG A 115 -2.03 39.36 0.78
CA ARG A 115 -2.85 40.55 0.54
C ARG A 115 -2.03 41.82 0.81
N ARG A 116 -2.18 42.81 -0.07
CA ARG A 116 -1.47 44.10 0.03
C ARG A 116 -1.61 44.71 1.42
N GLY A 117 -0.49 45.07 2.06
CA GLY A 117 -0.45 45.67 3.39
C GLY A 117 -0.52 44.67 4.56
N ARG A 118 -0.42 43.37 4.28
CA ARG A 118 -0.40 42.29 5.28
C ARG A 118 0.92 41.52 5.27
N ASP A 119 1.97 42.11 4.70
CA ASP A 119 3.29 41.49 4.56
C ASP A 119 3.82 41.00 5.93
N GLY A 120 4.26 39.75 5.97
CA GLY A 120 4.74 39.10 7.19
C GLY A 120 3.65 38.49 8.09
N GLN A 121 2.36 38.67 7.78
CA GLN A 121 1.26 38.03 8.50
C GLN A 121 0.93 36.64 7.94
N VAL A 122 0.19 35.86 8.72
CA VAL A 122 -0.30 34.52 8.36
C VAL A 122 -1.82 34.48 8.29
N ARG A 123 -2.35 33.47 7.60
CA ARG A 123 -3.76 33.16 7.44
C ARG A 123 -4.10 31.94 8.28
N ASP A 124 -4.39 32.16 9.55
CA ASP A 124 -4.80 31.09 10.48
C ASP A 124 -6.21 30.56 10.16
N ASP A 125 -6.96 31.26 9.31
CA ASP A 125 -8.27 30.85 8.79
C ASP A 125 -8.19 29.93 7.57
N LYS A 126 -6.98 29.57 7.11
CA LYS A 126 -6.78 28.78 5.89
C LYS A 126 -6.01 27.50 6.17
N PRO A 127 -6.50 26.34 5.69
CA PRO A 127 -5.75 25.12 5.79
C PRO A 127 -4.48 25.19 4.95
N VAL A 128 -3.44 24.54 5.46
CA VAL A 128 -2.19 24.29 4.76
C VAL A 128 -2.42 23.10 3.84
N VAL A 129 -2.64 23.38 2.56
CA VAL A 129 -2.68 22.34 1.51
C VAL A 129 -1.30 21.69 1.42
N GLY A 130 -1.29 20.36 1.42
CA GLY A 130 -0.08 19.57 1.36
C GLY A 130 -0.31 18.20 0.74
N ARG A 131 0.61 17.28 1.03
CA ARG A 131 0.62 15.95 0.43
C ARG A 131 1.16 14.93 1.41
N LEU A 132 0.53 13.76 1.45
CA LEU A 132 1.04 12.57 2.09
C LEU A 132 1.84 11.80 1.06
N TYR A 133 3.10 11.52 1.34
CA TYR A 133 3.89 10.59 0.54
C TYR A 133 4.02 9.28 1.29
N LEU A 134 3.68 8.18 0.61
CA LEU A 134 3.74 6.84 1.16
C LEU A 134 4.93 6.10 0.56
N ALA A 135 5.72 5.48 1.43
CA ALA A 135 6.83 4.64 1.01
C ALA A 135 7.01 3.45 1.95
N MET A 136 7.66 2.39 1.49
CA MET A 136 8.05 1.25 2.32
C MET A 136 9.57 1.11 2.31
N PRO A 137 10.25 1.37 3.43
CA PRO A 137 11.69 1.26 3.52
C PRO A 137 12.11 -0.16 3.92
N ASP A 138 13.21 -0.65 3.38
CA ASP A 138 14.01 -1.70 4.01
C ASP A 138 15.02 -1.11 5.01
N THR A 139 15.81 -1.96 5.65
CA THR A 139 16.87 -1.57 6.59
C THR A 139 17.90 -0.61 5.97
N ARG A 140 18.24 -0.77 4.68
CA ARG A 140 19.21 0.07 3.99
C ARG A 140 18.63 1.47 3.73
N ALA A 141 17.37 1.55 3.32
CA ALA A 141 16.67 2.80 3.10
C ALA A 141 16.55 3.62 4.38
N LEU A 142 16.22 2.99 5.51
CA LEU A 142 16.17 3.69 6.81
C LEU A 142 17.53 4.30 7.19
N ARG A 143 18.64 3.57 6.98
CA ARG A 143 19.99 4.10 7.21
C ARG A 143 20.31 5.28 6.28
N GLU A 144 19.91 5.21 5.02
CA GLU A 144 20.12 6.29 4.07
C GLU A 144 19.26 7.52 4.41
N LEU A 145 18.02 7.34 4.86
CA LEU A 145 17.17 8.43 5.34
C LEU A 145 17.81 9.16 6.53
N LEU A 146 18.38 8.42 7.50
CA LEU A 146 19.14 9.00 8.60
C LEU A 146 20.35 9.78 8.10
N ARG A 147 21.13 9.20 7.18
CA ARG A 147 22.30 9.87 6.60
C ARG A 147 21.91 11.18 5.91
N LEU A 148 20.81 11.19 5.16
CA LEU A 148 20.31 12.40 4.51
C LEU A 148 19.83 13.45 5.52
N TRP A 149 19.14 13.02 6.57
CA TRP A 149 18.71 13.89 7.65
C TRP A 149 19.88 14.55 8.38
N ASP A 150 20.91 13.78 8.73
CA ASP A 150 22.08 14.29 9.45
C ASP A 150 22.84 15.32 8.60
N ARG A 151 22.98 15.07 7.29
CA ARG A 151 23.57 16.04 6.35
C ARG A 151 22.73 17.30 6.20
N TYR A 152 21.41 17.16 6.18
CA TYR A 152 20.48 18.28 6.16
C TYR A 152 20.65 19.15 7.42
N GLN A 153 20.69 18.53 8.61
CA GLN A 153 20.89 19.22 9.89
C GLN A 153 22.26 19.88 10.00
N ALA A 154 23.33 19.24 9.52
CA ALA A 154 24.67 19.80 9.42
C ALA A 154 24.77 20.99 8.43
N GLY A 155 23.72 21.22 7.65
CA GLY A 155 23.64 22.30 6.69
C GLY A 155 24.50 22.13 5.46
N GLU A 156 24.81 20.89 5.13
CA GLU A 156 25.51 20.54 3.91
C GLU A 156 24.66 20.85 2.67
N ARG A 157 25.32 20.86 1.50
CA ARG A 157 24.59 20.90 0.24
C ARG A 157 24.06 19.50 -0.07
N ALA A 158 22.82 19.44 -0.56
CA ALA A 158 22.25 18.21 -1.06
C ALA A 158 23.18 17.59 -2.12
N GLY A 159 23.41 16.28 -1.99
CA GLY A 159 24.14 15.54 -3.02
C GLY A 159 23.38 15.58 -4.36
N ARG A 160 24.06 15.28 -5.46
CA ARG A 160 23.43 15.23 -6.78
C ARG A 160 22.19 14.32 -6.75
N GLY A 161 21.03 14.87 -7.12
CA GLY A 161 19.76 14.14 -7.14
C GLY A 161 18.99 14.10 -5.80
N PHE A 162 19.57 14.59 -4.70
CA PHE A 162 18.92 14.61 -3.37
C PHE A 162 18.35 15.98 -2.98
N GLY A 163 18.36 16.96 -3.89
CA GLY A 163 17.69 18.26 -3.69
C GLY A 163 16.25 18.13 -3.20
N PRO A 164 15.40 17.30 -3.85
CA PRO A 164 14.01 17.12 -3.41
C PRO A 164 13.86 16.58 -1.97
N TRP A 165 14.83 15.81 -1.46
CA TRP A 165 14.82 15.33 -0.08
C TRP A 165 15.08 16.46 0.93
N PHE A 166 15.96 17.41 0.58
CA PHE A 166 16.22 18.57 1.44
C PHE A 166 15.01 19.53 1.41
N ASP A 167 14.42 19.74 0.24
CA ASP A 167 13.16 20.49 0.11
C ASP A 167 12.02 19.82 0.88
N LEU A 168 11.98 18.47 0.91
CA LEU A 168 11.04 17.71 1.72
C LEU A 168 11.28 17.98 3.21
N PHE A 169 12.52 17.89 3.70
CA PHE A 169 12.82 18.13 5.11
C PHE A 169 12.48 19.55 5.57
N ASP A 170 12.62 20.56 4.71
CA ASP A 170 12.16 21.92 5.01
C ASP A 170 10.65 21.99 5.25
N ARG A 171 9.87 21.14 4.56
CA ARG A 171 8.40 21.15 4.55
C ARG A 171 7.77 20.00 5.34
N LEU A 172 8.58 19.12 5.91
CA LEU A 172 8.13 17.92 6.60
C LEU A 172 7.44 18.32 7.90
N ARG A 173 6.13 18.05 7.96
CA ARG A 173 5.31 18.25 9.16
C ARG A 173 5.56 17.12 10.13
N GLN A 174 5.48 15.89 9.62
CA GLN A 174 5.58 14.66 10.41
C GLN A 174 6.13 13.51 9.56
N LEU A 175 6.92 12.66 10.20
CA LEU A 175 7.34 11.36 9.69
C LEU A 175 6.86 10.29 10.67
N ARG A 176 6.03 9.36 10.21
CA ARG A 176 5.39 8.33 11.06
C ARG A 176 5.18 7.03 10.30
N ALA A 177 4.90 5.96 11.02
CA ALA A 177 4.46 4.70 10.41
C ALA A 177 2.99 4.79 9.94
N TRP A 178 2.66 4.00 8.93
CA TRP A 178 1.27 3.69 8.54
C TRP A 178 0.60 2.94 9.69
N GLY A 179 -0.44 3.55 10.25
CA GLY A 179 -1.05 3.16 11.51
C GLY A 179 -2.55 2.91 11.41
N PRO A 180 -3.22 2.70 12.55
CA PRO A 180 -4.68 2.54 12.62
C PRO A 180 -5.45 3.71 11.97
N LEU A 181 -4.94 4.94 12.10
CA LEU A 181 -5.52 6.14 11.48
C LEU A 181 -5.62 6.04 9.96
N ASP A 182 -4.60 5.45 9.34
CA ASP A 182 -4.53 5.35 7.89
C ASP A 182 -5.23 4.09 7.35
N ARG A 183 -5.18 2.99 8.10
CA ARG A 183 -5.83 1.72 7.75
C ARG A 183 -7.35 1.79 7.82
N VAL A 184 -7.91 2.67 8.64
CA VAL A 184 -9.36 2.80 8.83
C VAL A 184 -9.78 4.26 8.53
N PRO A 185 -10.12 4.57 7.26
CA PRO A 185 -10.57 5.89 6.86
C PRO A 185 -11.83 6.33 7.60
N GLU A 186 -12.04 7.63 7.70
CA GLU A 186 -13.20 8.20 8.41
C GLU A 186 -14.53 7.69 7.84
N SER A 187 -14.64 7.62 6.50
CA SER A 187 -15.83 7.06 5.84
C SER A 187 -16.09 5.58 6.18
N THR A 188 -15.05 4.83 6.52
CA THR A 188 -15.21 3.45 6.99
C THR A 188 -15.69 3.43 8.43
N ILE A 189 -15.23 4.34 9.29
CA ILE A 189 -15.72 4.47 10.67
C ILE A 189 -17.20 4.80 10.68
N GLU A 190 -17.63 5.76 9.87
CA GLU A 190 -19.04 6.14 9.71
C GLU A 190 -19.88 4.92 9.28
N TRP A 191 -19.43 4.18 8.27
CA TRP A 191 -20.12 2.97 7.83
C TRP A 191 -20.17 1.85 8.89
N LEU A 192 -19.07 1.62 9.62
CA LEU A 192 -19.04 0.62 10.69
C LEU A 192 -20.00 0.98 11.83
N ALA A 193 -20.20 2.27 12.10
CA ALA A 193 -21.17 2.74 13.08
C ALA A 193 -22.60 2.34 12.67
N ASP A 194 -22.97 2.60 11.42
CA ASP A 194 -24.27 2.24 10.87
C ASP A 194 -24.51 0.72 10.92
N GLU A 195 -23.51 -0.10 10.59
CA GLU A 195 -23.63 -1.57 10.65
C GLU A 195 -23.82 -2.10 12.08
N LEU A 196 -23.14 -1.49 13.07
CA LEU A 196 -23.33 -1.84 14.47
C LEU A 196 -24.74 -1.50 14.96
N GLU A 197 -25.28 -0.34 14.56
CA GLU A 197 -26.65 0.06 14.90
C GLU A 197 -27.69 -0.86 14.25
N ALA A 198 -27.46 -1.26 13.00
CA ALA A 198 -28.30 -2.21 12.27
C ALA A 198 -28.26 -3.64 12.83
N ARG A 199 -27.31 -3.95 13.75
CA ARG A 199 -27.04 -5.28 14.30
C ARG A 199 -26.75 -6.32 13.21
N THR A 200 -26.08 -5.92 12.14
CA THR A 200 -25.61 -6.83 11.09
C THR A 200 -24.38 -7.60 11.60
N ASP A 201 -24.57 -8.54 12.53
CA ASP A 201 -23.50 -9.40 13.02
C ASP A 201 -23.49 -10.72 12.21
N PRO A 202 -22.37 -11.09 11.55
CA PRO A 202 -21.08 -10.38 11.49
C PRO A 202 -21.02 -9.26 10.44
N ALA A 203 -20.25 -8.21 10.74
CA ALA A 203 -19.98 -7.14 9.80
C ALA A 203 -19.01 -7.63 8.72
N ARG A 204 -19.37 -7.44 7.45
CA ARG A 204 -18.57 -7.90 6.32
C ARG A 204 -17.76 -6.76 5.74
N VAL A 205 -16.44 -6.88 5.84
CA VAL A 205 -15.48 -5.88 5.34
C VAL A 205 -14.60 -6.46 4.24
N GLU A 206 -14.16 -5.58 3.36
CA GLU A 206 -13.05 -5.83 2.46
C GLU A 206 -11.77 -5.25 3.09
N ILE A 207 -10.73 -6.08 3.18
CA ILE A 207 -9.43 -5.68 3.69
C ILE A 207 -8.43 -5.74 2.54
N GLU A 208 -7.93 -4.58 2.14
CA GLU A 208 -6.88 -4.45 1.13
C GLU A 208 -5.50 -4.62 1.80
N LEU A 209 -4.62 -5.37 1.14
CA LEU A 209 -3.28 -5.69 1.59
C LEU A 209 -2.24 -5.02 0.70
N TRP A 210 -1.07 -4.74 1.26
CA TRP A 210 0.08 -4.39 0.43
C TRP A 210 0.44 -5.56 -0.49
N SER A 211 0.61 -5.26 -1.78
CA SER A 211 1.03 -6.23 -2.79
C SER A 211 2.54 -6.21 -2.95
N TYR A 212 3.15 -7.40 -3.00
CA TYR A 212 4.58 -7.57 -3.13
C TYR A 212 4.93 -8.34 -4.40
N GLN A 213 5.95 -7.89 -5.13
CA GLN A 213 6.46 -8.60 -6.31
C GLN A 213 7.11 -9.95 -5.98
N SER A 214 7.66 -10.09 -4.77
CA SER A 214 8.23 -11.35 -4.29
C SER A 214 7.12 -12.30 -3.86
N THR A 215 7.07 -13.49 -4.48
CA THR A 215 6.11 -14.54 -4.13
C THR A 215 6.25 -14.98 -2.68
N ASP A 216 7.47 -15.09 -2.18
CA ASP A 216 7.73 -15.54 -0.80
C ASP A 216 7.23 -14.50 0.21
N ARG A 217 7.48 -13.21 -0.07
CA ARG A 217 6.99 -12.11 0.75
C ARG A 217 5.47 -12.01 0.72
N GLN A 218 4.87 -12.21 -0.46
CA GLN A 218 3.41 -12.25 -0.61
C GLN A 218 2.79 -13.39 0.19
N GLN A 219 3.40 -14.57 0.21
CA GLN A 219 2.96 -15.71 1.02
C GLN A 219 3.08 -15.41 2.52
N GLN A 220 4.19 -14.84 2.96
CA GLN A 220 4.39 -14.47 4.37
C GLN A 220 3.38 -13.41 4.83
N SER A 221 3.16 -12.38 4.01
CA SER A 221 2.12 -11.36 4.21
C SER A 221 0.75 -12.00 4.42
N SER A 222 0.40 -12.94 3.54
CA SER A 222 -0.87 -13.67 3.61
C SER A 222 -1.03 -14.45 4.92
N VAL A 223 0.02 -15.17 5.34
CA VAL A 223 -0.01 -15.96 6.58
C VAL A 223 -0.16 -15.04 7.80
N ARG A 224 0.59 -13.94 7.87
CA ARG A 224 0.49 -12.96 8.97
C ARG A 224 -0.89 -12.31 9.03
N PHE A 225 -1.43 -11.92 7.88
CA PHE A 225 -2.77 -11.36 7.79
C PHE A 225 -3.85 -12.36 8.25
N GLU A 226 -3.83 -13.60 7.77
CA GLU A 226 -4.79 -14.62 8.20
C GLU A 226 -4.70 -14.89 9.71
N GLN A 227 -3.50 -14.86 10.28
CA GLN A 227 -3.31 -14.98 11.74
C GLN A 227 -3.93 -13.80 12.48
N ALA A 228 -3.76 -12.57 11.98
CA ALA A 228 -4.37 -11.37 12.56
C ALA A 228 -5.90 -11.44 12.53
N VAL A 229 -6.50 -11.89 11.41
CA VAL A 229 -7.95 -12.11 11.30
C VAL A 229 -8.44 -13.15 12.31
N ARG A 230 -7.76 -14.30 12.42
CA ARG A 230 -8.14 -15.35 13.39
C ARG A 230 -7.99 -14.87 14.83
N ALA A 231 -6.96 -14.07 15.13
CA ALA A 231 -6.70 -13.56 16.48
C ALA A 231 -7.81 -12.63 17.00
N VAL A 232 -8.53 -11.94 16.10
CA VAL A 232 -9.69 -11.12 16.45
C VAL A 232 -11.03 -11.87 16.39
N GLY A 233 -10.99 -13.18 16.10
CA GLY A 233 -12.20 -14.00 15.93
C GLY A 233 -12.93 -13.78 14.61
N GLY A 234 -12.26 -13.21 13.61
CA GLY A 234 -12.82 -13.01 12.27
C GLY A 234 -12.85 -14.30 11.44
N GLU A 235 -13.76 -14.34 10.47
CA GLU A 235 -13.91 -15.44 9.52
C GLU A 235 -13.51 -14.98 8.11
N PHE A 236 -12.57 -15.71 7.50
CA PHE A 236 -12.11 -15.46 6.14
C PHE A 236 -13.08 -16.07 5.12
N LEU A 237 -13.59 -15.25 4.19
CA LEU A 237 -14.58 -15.70 3.20
C LEU A 237 -13.98 -15.90 1.82
N HIS A 238 -13.18 -14.94 1.35
CA HIS A 238 -12.70 -14.92 -0.02
C HIS A 238 -11.43 -14.09 -0.17
N ARG A 239 -10.63 -14.40 -1.18
CA ARG A 239 -9.46 -13.62 -1.57
C ARG A 239 -9.52 -13.19 -3.03
N ALA A 240 -9.11 -11.97 -3.32
CA ALA A 240 -8.87 -11.50 -4.67
C ALA A 240 -7.40 -11.07 -4.82
N SER A 241 -6.80 -11.47 -5.94
CA SER A 241 -5.44 -11.09 -6.34
C SER A 241 -5.48 -10.72 -7.81
N ILE A 242 -5.03 -9.50 -8.14
CA ILE A 242 -4.92 -9.00 -9.51
C ILE A 242 -3.52 -8.37 -9.64
N PRO A 243 -2.49 -9.19 -9.95
CA PRO A 243 -1.10 -8.76 -9.96
C PRO A 243 -0.81 -7.61 -10.92
N GLU A 244 -1.54 -7.51 -12.03
CA GLU A 244 -1.35 -6.51 -13.08
C GLU A 244 -1.58 -5.08 -12.58
N ILE A 245 -2.39 -4.93 -11.53
CA ILE A 245 -2.69 -3.65 -10.89
C ILE A 245 -2.22 -3.62 -9.43
N ALA A 246 -1.39 -4.58 -9.02
CA ALA A 246 -0.90 -4.73 -7.65
C ALA A 246 -2.03 -4.74 -6.59
N TYR A 247 -3.19 -5.31 -6.94
CA TYR A 247 -4.34 -5.38 -6.04
C TYR A 247 -4.40 -6.73 -5.32
N GLU A 248 -4.46 -6.66 -4.00
CA GLU A 248 -4.58 -7.80 -3.10
C GLU A 248 -5.61 -7.46 -2.03
N ALA A 249 -6.65 -8.27 -1.91
CA ALA A 249 -7.68 -8.04 -0.90
C ALA A 249 -8.32 -9.34 -0.41
N ALA A 250 -8.90 -9.25 0.78
CA ALA A 250 -9.67 -10.32 1.39
C ALA A 250 -11.03 -9.83 1.87
N LEU A 251 -12.05 -10.66 1.69
CA LEU A 251 -13.37 -10.46 2.25
C LEU A 251 -13.45 -11.21 3.57
N VAL A 252 -13.75 -10.50 4.65
CA VAL A 252 -13.71 -11.01 6.01
C VAL A 252 -14.98 -10.62 6.76
N ASN A 253 -15.55 -11.57 7.50
CA ASN A 253 -16.57 -11.32 8.50
C ASN A 253 -15.88 -11.01 9.84
N LEU A 254 -16.20 -9.86 10.45
CA LEU A 254 -15.65 -9.46 11.75
C LEU A 254 -16.74 -9.49 12.84
N PRO A 255 -16.41 -9.96 14.06
CA PRO A 255 -17.32 -9.88 15.18
C PRO A 255 -17.51 -8.44 15.64
N ALA A 256 -18.67 -8.12 16.21
CA ALA A 256 -19.00 -6.77 16.70
C ALA A 256 -17.94 -6.15 17.63
N ALA A 257 -17.27 -6.98 18.44
CA ALA A 257 -16.20 -6.52 19.33
C ALA A 257 -14.99 -5.94 18.58
N GLU A 258 -14.63 -6.51 17.44
CA GLU A 258 -13.54 -5.98 16.61
C GLU A 258 -14.01 -4.75 15.82
N VAL A 259 -15.25 -4.75 15.34
CA VAL A 259 -15.84 -3.58 14.67
C VAL A 259 -15.79 -2.34 15.58
N LEU A 260 -16.12 -2.48 16.86
CA LEU A 260 -16.01 -1.40 17.85
C LEU A 260 -14.57 -0.89 18.02
N ARG A 261 -13.57 -1.78 17.99
CA ARG A 261 -12.15 -1.38 18.06
C ARG A 261 -11.71 -0.64 16.81
N LEU A 262 -12.13 -1.10 15.63
CA LEU A 262 -11.85 -0.42 14.36
C LEU A 262 -12.46 0.98 14.33
N GLN A 263 -13.69 1.13 14.83
CA GLN A 263 -14.36 2.43 14.96
C GLN A 263 -13.57 3.41 15.86
N GLN A 264 -12.96 2.88 16.93
CA GLN A 264 -12.13 3.66 17.86
C GLN A 264 -10.69 3.83 17.38
N ARG A 265 -10.31 3.20 16.25
CA ARG A 265 -8.93 3.08 15.75
C ARG A 265 -7.96 2.55 16.80
N ASP A 266 -8.45 1.66 17.66
CA ASP A 266 -7.66 1.03 18.70
C ASP A 266 -6.57 0.13 18.10
N GLN A 267 -5.54 -0.15 18.91
CA GLN A 267 -4.57 -1.18 18.59
C GLN A 267 -5.23 -2.56 18.73
N SER A 268 -5.38 -3.24 17.60
CA SER A 268 -5.82 -4.63 17.49
C SER A 268 -4.87 -5.39 16.57
N PRO A 269 -4.84 -6.74 16.61
CA PRO A 269 -4.04 -7.53 15.67
C PRO A 269 -4.22 -7.12 14.20
N LEU A 270 -5.41 -6.67 13.79
CA LEU A 270 -5.65 -6.17 12.42
C LEU A 270 -5.05 -4.78 12.18
N THR A 271 -5.25 -3.82 13.10
CA THR A 271 -4.80 -2.44 12.89
C THR A 271 -3.29 -2.25 13.06
N VAL A 272 -2.62 -3.20 13.74
CA VAL A 272 -1.16 -3.25 13.86
C VAL A 272 -0.48 -4.20 12.85
N CYS A 273 -1.26 -4.89 12.01
CA CYS A 273 -0.70 -5.76 10.98
C CYS A 273 -0.05 -4.92 9.88
N ASP A 274 1.26 -5.08 9.70
CA ASP A 274 2.04 -4.34 8.70
C ASP A 274 1.54 -4.59 7.27
N ASP A 275 0.95 -5.76 7.01
CA ASP A 275 0.47 -6.18 5.70
C ASP A 275 -0.88 -5.58 5.32
N VAL A 276 -1.66 -5.11 6.30
CA VAL A 276 -2.95 -4.44 6.05
C VAL A 276 -2.70 -3.02 5.57
N MET A 277 -3.19 -2.74 4.36
CA MET A 277 -3.20 -1.40 3.78
C MET A 277 -4.45 -0.65 4.24
N LEU A 278 -5.64 -1.23 4.01
CA LEU A 278 -6.91 -0.54 4.21
C LEU A 278 -8.01 -1.51 4.64
N VAL A 279 -8.91 -1.06 5.52
CA VAL A 279 -10.18 -1.71 5.83
C VAL A 279 -11.29 -0.87 5.23
N ARG A 280 -12.21 -1.50 4.51
CA ARG A 280 -13.30 -0.83 3.80
C ARG A 280 -14.61 -1.60 3.88
N PRO A 281 -15.74 -0.91 3.68
CA PRO A 281 -17.00 -1.57 3.36
C PRO A 281 -16.86 -2.45 2.12
N GLN A 282 -17.61 -3.55 2.06
CA GLN A 282 -17.67 -4.33 0.83
C GLN A 282 -18.28 -3.48 -0.30
N SER A 283 -17.54 -3.29 -1.40
CA SER A 283 -18.09 -2.66 -2.60
C SER A 283 -19.14 -3.58 -3.24
N THR A 284 -20.42 -3.19 -3.17
CA THR A 284 -21.49 -3.89 -3.88
C THR A 284 -22.16 -2.95 -4.88
N ALA A 285 -22.06 -3.27 -6.17
CA ALA A 285 -22.88 -2.64 -7.19
C ALA A 285 -24.23 -3.38 -7.26
N GLN A 286 -25.31 -2.68 -6.93
CA GLN A 286 -26.67 -3.17 -7.15
C GLN A 286 -27.26 -2.44 -8.34
N PHE A 287 -27.55 -3.18 -9.41
CA PHE A 287 -28.24 -2.62 -10.56
C PHE A 287 -29.74 -2.81 -10.33
N PRO A 288 -30.56 -1.75 -10.41
CA PRO A 288 -31.99 -1.94 -10.47
C PRO A 288 -32.28 -2.80 -11.71
N THR A 289 -32.89 -3.97 -11.49
CA THR A 289 -33.39 -4.79 -12.59
C THR A 289 -34.64 -4.10 -13.13
N ALA A 290 -34.47 -3.02 -13.89
CA ALA A 290 -35.54 -2.56 -14.75
C ALA A 290 -35.72 -3.66 -15.79
N VAL A 291 -36.78 -4.45 -15.63
CA VAL A 291 -37.27 -5.33 -16.68
C VAL A 291 -37.85 -4.41 -17.74
N ASP A 292 -37.00 -3.83 -18.57
CA ASP A 292 -37.46 -3.34 -19.86
C ASP A 292 -37.92 -4.60 -20.60
N THR A 293 -39.25 -4.75 -20.69
CA THR A 293 -39.87 -5.71 -21.60
C THR A 293 -39.47 -5.31 -23.01
N LEU A 294 -38.29 -5.78 -23.45
CA LEU A 294 -37.98 -5.89 -24.87
C LEU A 294 -39.11 -6.73 -25.47
N GLY A 295 -39.77 -6.15 -26.47
CA GLY A 295 -41.05 -6.62 -27.01
C GLY A 295 -41.12 -8.13 -27.17
N ALA A 296 -42.26 -8.69 -26.78
CA ALA A 296 -42.58 -10.11 -26.86
C ALA A 296 -42.24 -10.69 -28.24
N GLY A 297 -41.15 -11.45 -28.32
CA GLY A 297 -40.74 -12.09 -29.57
C GLY A 297 -39.72 -13.23 -29.43
N GLY A 298 -39.34 -13.62 -28.21
CA GLY A 298 -38.44 -14.76 -27.99
C GLY A 298 -38.95 -15.64 -26.87
N THR A 299 -39.17 -16.92 -27.16
CA THR A 299 -39.34 -17.95 -26.14
C THR A 299 -38.08 -18.03 -25.28
N VAL A 300 -38.16 -17.53 -24.05
CA VAL A 300 -37.11 -17.68 -23.04
C VAL A 300 -37.37 -18.99 -22.30
N GLU A 301 -36.41 -19.90 -22.40
CA GLU A 301 -36.36 -21.12 -21.58
C GLU A 301 -36.26 -20.71 -20.10
N PRO A 302 -37.02 -21.32 -19.17
CA PRO A 302 -37.09 -20.84 -17.79
C PRO A 302 -35.70 -20.89 -17.13
N ALA A 303 -35.22 -19.72 -16.69
CA ALA A 303 -34.00 -19.62 -15.90
C ALA A 303 -34.18 -20.37 -14.57
N PRO A 304 -33.14 -21.08 -14.09
CA PRO A 304 -33.20 -21.71 -12.78
C PRO A 304 -33.33 -20.64 -11.69
N THR A 305 -34.29 -20.85 -10.79
CA THR A 305 -34.56 -20.00 -9.64
C THR A 305 -33.36 -19.98 -8.68
N ALA A 306 -32.45 -19.03 -8.85
CA ALA A 306 -31.38 -18.77 -7.89
C ALA A 306 -30.91 -17.31 -7.93
N GLY A 307 -31.49 -16.49 -7.04
CA GLY A 307 -30.92 -15.21 -6.58
C GLY A 307 -30.86 -14.07 -7.58
N THR A 308 -30.93 -12.83 -7.08
CA THR A 308 -30.66 -11.61 -7.85
C THR A 308 -29.23 -11.67 -8.40
N PRO A 309 -28.99 -11.45 -9.71
CA PRO A 309 -27.64 -11.46 -10.25
C PRO A 309 -26.80 -10.34 -9.63
N ARG A 310 -25.70 -10.73 -8.96
CA ARG A 310 -24.73 -9.79 -8.39
C ARG A 310 -23.58 -9.62 -9.38
N LEU A 311 -23.48 -8.45 -9.99
CA LEU A 311 -22.30 -8.06 -10.76
C LEU A 311 -21.29 -7.44 -9.79
N ARG A 312 -20.04 -7.89 -9.81
CA ARG A 312 -18.95 -7.24 -9.06
C ARG A 312 -18.29 -6.21 -9.98
N LEU A 313 -18.34 -4.95 -9.59
CA LEU A 313 -17.62 -3.86 -10.23
C LEU A 313 -16.54 -3.37 -9.27
N LEU A 314 -15.28 -3.43 -9.70
CA LEU A 314 -14.17 -2.79 -8.98
C LEU A 314 -14.11 -1.33 -9.45
N VAL A 315 -14.50 -0.40 -8.58
CA VAL A 315 -14.32 1.04 -8.79
C VAL A 315 -13.24 1.49 -7.82
N GLU A 316 -12.01 1.61 -8.30
CA GLU A 316 -10.95 2.14 -7.46
C GLU A 316 -11.02 3.65 -7.36
N GLN A 317 -11.04 4.14 -6.12
CA GLN A 317 -10.49 5.45 -5.81
C GLN A 317 -8.99 5.24 -5.61
N THR A 318 -8.23 5.38 -6.70
CA THR A 318 -6.78 5.20 -6.67
C THR A 318 -6.13 6.27 -5.80
N LEU A 319 -5.21 5.87 -4.91
CA LEU A 319 -4.11 6.73 -4.50
C LEU A 319 -3.33 7.06 -5.79
N GLY A 320 -3.18 8.35 -6.11
CA GLY A 320 -2.94 8.82 -7.47
C GLY A 320 -1.63 8.33 -8.09
N HIS A 321 -1.63 7.19 -8.79
CA HIS A 321 -0.52 6.79 -9.64
C HIS A 321 -0.53 7.61 -10.94
N ARG A 322 0.24 8.70 -10.99
CA ARG A 322 0.49 9.43 -12.25
C ARG A 322 1.60 8.77 -13.06
N THR A 323 1.25 7.80 -13.91
CA THR A 323 2.10 7.42 -15.04
C THR A 323 2.01 8.49 -16.13
N LYS A 324 3.06 9.30 -16.30
CA LYS A 324 3.19 10.22 -17.44
C LYS A 324 3.41 9.42 -18.72
N VAL A 325 2.39 9.35 -19.57
CA VAL A 325 2.57 9.01 -21.00
C VAL A 325 2.97 10.29 -21.73
N ALA A 326 4.09 10.26 -22.43
CA ALA A 326 4.62 11.40 -23.19
C ALA A 326 3.68 11.78 -24.35
N PRO A 327 3.45 13.09 -24.63
CA PRO A 327 2.61 13.50 -25.74
C PRO A 327 3.45 13.51 -27.03
N GLY A 328 3.24 12.53 -27.89
CA GLY A 328 3.79 12.49 -29.24
C GLY A 328 2.71 12.10 -30.24
N GLY A 329 2.40 13.01 -31.16
CA GLY A 329 1.63 12.71 -32.38
C GLY A 329 0.28 13.43 -32.46
N ARG A 330 0.24 14.49 -33.27
CA ARG A 330 -1.00 15.01 -33.87
C ARG A 330 -1.53 13.95 -34.82
N GLU A 331 -2.81 13.59 -34.74
CA GLU A 331 -3.49 12.97 -35.86
C GLU A 331 -4.92 13.50 -35.99
N GLU A 332 -5.21 14.00 -37.19
CA GLU A 332 -6.43 14.67 -37.59
C GLU A 332 -7.62 13.72 -37.59
N ALA A 333 -8.77 14.23 -37.18
CA ALA A 333 -10.05 13.56 -37.28
C ALA A 333 -10.41 13.27 -38.75
N ARG A 334 -10.53 11.99 -39.10
CA ARG A 334 -11.34 11.52 -40.23
C ARG A 334 -12.07 10.23 -39.86
N GLN A 335 -13.40 10.33 -39.70
CA GLN A 335 -14.30 9.18 -39.84
C GLN A 335 -14.31 8.74 -41.31
N PRO A 336 -14.42 7.42 -41.58
CA PRO A 336 -15.68 6.98 -42.19
C PRO A 336 -16.20 5.60 -41.74
N ALA A 337 -17.53 5.54 -41.70
CA ALA A 337 -18.46 4.49 -42.13
C ALA A 337 -18.07 2.99 -42.08
N ILE A 338 -18.80 2.29 -41.20
CA ILE A 338 -19.57 1.03 -41.39
C ILE A 338 -19.23 0.17 -42.63
N GLY A 339 -18.80 -1.08 -42.38
CA GLY A 339 -18.78 -2.16 -43.35
C GLY A 339 -18.65 -3.52 -42.67
N ILE A 340 -19.72 -4.31 -42.70
CA ILE A 340 -19.85 -5.66 -42.14
C ILE A 340 -19.18 -6.66 -43.10
N GLY A 341 -18.35 -7.58 -42.59
CA GLY A 341 -17.75 -8.65 -43.41
C GLY A 341 -16.97 -9.67 -42.59
N GLN A 342 -17.42 -10.93 -42.66
CA GLN A 342 -16.95 -12.12 -41.94
C GLN A 342 -15.57 -12.65 -42.41
N PRO A 343 -15.00 -13.70 -41.76
CA PRO A 343 -13.56 -13.88 -41.55
C PRO A 343 -12.87 -14.66 -42.67
N LEU A 344 -11.54 -14.52 -42.76
CA LEU A 344 -10.69 -15.41 -43.55
C LEU A 344 -9.33 -15.63 -42.87
N LEU A 345 -9.06 -16.89 -42.53
CA LEU A 345 -7.71 -17.43 -42.40
C LEU A 345 -7.01 -17.34 -43.77
N GLU A 346 -5.76 -16.87 -43.82
CA GLU A 346 -4.61 -17.68 -44.27
C GLU A 346 -3.29 -16.89 -44.35
N CYS A 347 -2.26 -17.59 -43.90
CA CYS A 347 -0.80 -17.49 -44.00
C CYS A 347 -0.12 -16.86 -45.25
N VAL A 348 1.21 -16.68 -45.08
CA VAL A 348 2.30 -16.65 -46.09
C VAL A 348 2.62 -15.23 -46.64
N LYS A 349 3.83 -14.65 -46.66
CA LYS A 349 5.25 -14.98 -46.36
C LYS A 349 6.06 -13.65 -46.27
N PRO A 350 7.33 -13.68 -45.83
CA PRO A 350 8.13 -12.50 -45.52
C PRO A 350 8.89 -11.94 -46.73
N HIS A 351 9.13 -10.63 -46.74
CA HIS A 351 10.14 -10.03 -47.61
C HIS A 351 11.34 -9.53 -46.82
N ALA A 352 12.45 -10.25 -46.99
CA ALA A 352 13.78 -9.85 -46.65
C ALA A 352 14.29 -8.72 -47.58
N ARG A 353 15.01 -7.75 -47.02
CA ARG A 353 16.20 -7.20 -47.70
C ARG A 353 17.38 -7.11 -46.73
N HIS A 354 18.32 -8.02 -47.00
CA HIS A 354 19.71 -8.02 -46.58
C HIS A 354 20.46 -6.73 -46.95
N ARG A 355 21.35 -6.30 -46.06
CA ARG A 355 22.84 -6.34 -46.16
C ARG A 355 23.39 -5.49 -44.99
N ARG A 356 24.44 -5.81 -44.26
CA ARG A 356 25.42 -6.92 -44.23
C ARG A 356 26.24 -6.76 -42.93
N SER A 357 26.38 -7.84 -42.17
CA SER A 357 27.61 -8.43 -41.58
C SER A 357 28.70 -7.48 -41.04
N LEU A 358 29.21 -7.65 -39.83
CA LEU A 358 30.00 -8.78 -39.28
C LEU A 358 29.83 -8.77 -37.74
N GLY A 359 29.90 -9.83 -36.93
CA GLY A 359 30.34 -11.23 -37.05
C GLY A 359 30.68 -11.72 -35.62
N PHE A 360 30.60 -13.05 -35.38
CA PHE A 360 30.75 -13.84 -34.12
C PHE A 360 29.42 -14.11 -33.37
N SER A 361 28.77 -15.28 -33.47
CA SER A 361 29.15 -16.70 -33.15
C SER A 361 29.29 -16.90 -31.62
N ALA A 362 28.60 -17.81 -30.91
CA ALA A 362 27.91 -19.04 -31.29
C ALA A 362 26.90 -19.47 -30.18
N THR A 363 25.87 -20.26 -30.56
CA THR A 363 25.28 -21.47 -29.92
C THR A 363 25.08 -21.49 -28.37
N GLU A 364 23.94 -21.85 -27.77
CA GLU A 364 23.03 -22.98 -28.01
C GLU A 364 21.60 -22.70 -27.49
N ALA A 365 20.65 -23.36 -28.14
CA ALA A 365 19.25 -23.49 -27.74
C ALA A 365 19.08 -24.57 -26.66
N PHE A 366 18.08 -24.45 -25.80
CA PHE A 366 17.39 -25.63 -25.29
C PHE A 366 15.88 -25.41 -25.27
N ALA A 367 15.21 -26.32 -25.97
CA ALA A 367 13.78 -26.44 -26.06
C ALA A 367 13.21 -27.19 -24.84
N CYS A 368 11.93 -26.90 -24.62
CA CYS A 368 11.00 -27.51 -23.70
C CYS A 368 10.90 -29.04 -23.86
N GLN A 369 10.79 -29.77 -22.73
CA GLN A 369 10.15 -31.08 -22.72
C GLN A 369 9.49 -31.35 -21.35
N VAL A 370 8.17 -31.33 -21.36
CA VAL A 370 7.27 -31.91 -20.37
C VAL A 370 7.02 -33.36 -20.78
N GLN A 371 7.08 -34.33 -19.86
CA GLN A 371 6.24 -35.55 -19.86
C GLN A 371 6.31 -36.31 -18.51
N PRO A 372 5.33 -37.19 -18.21
CA PRO A 372 4.77 -37.38 -16.87
C PRO A 372 4.87 -38.82 -16.27
N VAL A 373 4.57 -38.92 -14.96
CA VAL A 373 3.92 -40.02 -14.19
C VAL A 373 4.45 -41.47 -14.31
N CYS A 374 4.77 -42.13 -13.17
CA CYS A 374 4.14 -43.39 -12.72
C CYS A 374 4.62 -43.89 -11.33
N ARG A 375 3.65 -44.49 -10.61
CA ARG A 375 3.74 -45.22 -9.32
C ARG A 375 4.56 -46.52 -9.43
N GLY A 376 5.12 -46.98 -8.29
CA GLY A 376 5.57 -48.36 -8.10
C GLY A 376 5.92 -48.68 -6.64
N HIS A 377 5.42 -49.80 -6.14
CA HIS A 377 5.35 -50.25 -4.73
C HIS A 377 6.56 -51.11 -4.27
N ALA A 378 6.71 -51.18 -2.92
CA ALA A 378 7.01 -52.37 -2.08
C ALA A 378 8.45 -52.75 -1.63
N HIS A 379 8.59 -52.71 -0.28
CA HIS A 379 9.01 -53.76 0.67
C HIS A 379 10.47 -54.01 1.15
N MET A 380 10.61 -53.93 2.49
CA MET A 380 11.37 -54.73 3.50
C MET A 380 12.88 -54.99 3.29
N HIS A 381 13.80 -54.90 4.28
CA HIS A 381 13.83 -55.57 5.58
C HIS A 381 14.96 -55.03 6.51
N LYS A 382 14.68 -54.98 7.84
CA LYS A 382 15.50 -55.33 9.04
C LYS A 382 16.98 -54.91 9.19
N GLY A 383 17.32 -54.37 10.37
CA GLY A 383 18.62 -54.65 11.05
C GLY A 383 19.20 -53.57 11.97
N LEU A 384 18.76 -53.55 13.24
CA LEU A 384 19.46 -52.98 14.41
C LEU A 384 20.72 -53.83 14.76
N PRO A 385 21.75 -53.35 15.51
CA PRO A 385 21.62 -53.07 16.96
C PRO A 385 22.47 -51.93 17.58
N HIS A 386 22.04 -51.52 18.78
CA HIS A 386 22.75 -50.74 19.81
C HIS A 386 23.93 -51.52 20.44
N PRO A 387 24.79 -50.86 21.25
CA PRO A 387 24.60 -50.98 22.72
C PRO A 387 24.88 -49.70 23.56
N HIS A 388 24.07 -49.58 24.64
CA HIS A 388 24.34 -49.24 26.06
C HIS A 388 25.25 -48.05 26.46
N VAL A 389 24.79 -47.02 27.19
CA VAL A 389 24.30 -46.89 28.61
C VAL A 389 25.42 -46.57 29.63
N VAL A 390 25.09 -45.62 30.53
CA VAL A 390 25.54 -45.31 31.92
C VAL A 390 25.78 -43.78 32.01
N GLY A 391 25.22 -42.97 32.91
CA GLY A 391 24.38 -43.16 34.09
C GLY A 391 24.75 -42.12 35.17
N LEU A 392 23.74 -41.66 35.95
CA LEU A 392 23.79 -41.09 37.33
C LEU A 392 24.07 -39.57 37.48
N ASN A 393 23.07 -38.77 37.94
CA ASN A 393 22.73 -38.38 39.35
C ASN A 393 23.70 -37.30 39.91
N LYS A 394 23.37 -36.26 40.71
CA LYS A 394 22.23 -35.91 41.59
C LYS A 394 22.54 -34.51 42.23
N ILE A 395 21.51 -33.78 42.69
CA ILE A 395 21.45 -32.89 43.91
C ILE A 395 22.37 -31.64 43.92
N GLY A 396 21.98 -30.42 44.34
CA GLY A 396 20.79 -29.86 44.99
C GLY A 396 21.19 -28.60 45.79
N SER A 397 20.20 -27.79 46.20
CA SER A 397 20.26 -26.73 47.26
C SER A 397 21.20 -25.53 46.97
N GLY A 398 20.88 -24.25 47.26
CA GLY A 398 19.81 -23.62 48.00
C GLY A 398 20.29 -22.25 48.52
N ASN A 399 19.31 -21.39 48.85
CA ASN A 399 19.35 -20.31 49.84
C ASN A 399 19.76 -18.87 49.47
N THR A 400 18.76 -17.96 49.61
CA THR A 400 18.71 -16.74 50.47
C THR A 400 19.81 -15.68 50.35
N GLY A 401 19.55 -14.37 50.34
CA GLY A 401 18.33 -13.59 50.55
C GLY A 401 18.68 -12.13 50.93
N LYS A 402 17.62 -11.29 51.00
CA LYS A 402 17.48 -10.00 51.73
C LYS A 402 18.26 -8.77 51.22
N GLU A 403 17.56 -7.75 50.71
CA GLU A 403 16.84 -6.65 51.42
C GLU A 403 17.76 -5.51 51.90
N ILE A 404 17.42 -4.28 51.50
CA ILE A 404 17.24 -3.02 52.28
C ILE A 404 17.05 -1.91 51.21
N ARG A 405 15.83 -1.41 50.91
CA ARG A 405 14.96 -0.41 51.57
C ARG A 405 15.51 1.03 51.73
N ARG A 406 14.76 1.95 51.10
CA ARG A 406 14.40 3.35 51.45
C ARG A 406 15.36 4.49 51.10
N GLY A 407 14.94 5.34 50.16
CA GLY A 407 14.01 6.45 50.48
C GLY A 407 14.52 7.86 50.16
N ARG A 408 13.88 8.55 49.20
CA ARG A 408 13.04 9.74 49.41
C ARG A 408 12.31 10.09 48.12
#